data_AF-A0A8I6RYI3-F1
#
_entry.id   AF-A0A8I6RYI3-F1
#
_cell.length_a   1.000
_cell.length_b   1.000
_cell.length_c   1.000
_cell.angle_alpha   90.00
_cell.angle_beta   90.00
_cell.angle_gamma   90.00
#
_symmetry.space_group_name_H-M   'P 1'
#
loop_
_entity.id
_entity.type
_entity.pdbx_description
1 polymer ?
#
loop_
_entity_poly.entity_id
_entity_poly.type
_entity_poly.pdbx_seq_one_letter_code
_entity_poly.pdbx_strand_id
1 'polypeptide(L)'
;MRADEIDELLNSHEKELSDEDLMLQKEEDSKECEEVEREDESRGGEKSPSFSAKQIREILTIRDQLVQKTMDLDPSLNRSLQFKRDVEAASIPYVEMLKELNFCAKQRTISSYFLPSTSKNTS
;
A
#
# COMPACT_ATOMS: atom_id res chain seq x y z
N MET A 1 30.48 24.27 -3.68
CA MET A 1 29.12 24.55 -3.18
C MET A 1 29.27 25.64 -2.14
N ARG A 2 28.71 26.82 -2.41
CA ARG A 2 28.73 27.93 -1.44
C ARG A 2 27.57 27.75 -0.46
N ALA A 3 27.76 28.15 0.80
CA ALA A 3 26.71 28.03 1.82
C ALA A 3 25.41 28.73 1.39
N ASP A 4 25.55 29.85 0.70
CA ASP A 4 24.43 30.64 0.15
C ASP A 4 23.56 29.83 -0.84
N GLU A 5 24.16 28.92 -1.62
CA GLU A 5 23.43 28.06 -2.57
C GLU A 5 22.61 26.99 -1.86
N ILE A 6 23.01 26.59 -0.65
CA ILE A 6 22.30 25.60 0.17
C ILE A 6 21.11 26.26 0.87
N ASP A 7 21.29 27.48 1.40
CA ASP A 7 20.22 28.23 2.06
C ASP A 7 19.12 28.64 1.08
N GLU A 8 19.46 29.02 -0.16
CA GLU A 8 18.48 29.33 -1.20
C GLU A 8 17.66 28.08 -1.59
N LEU A 9 18.30 26.91 -1.66
CA LEU A 9 17.65 25.65 -1.96
C LEU A 9 16.68 25.23 -0.84
N LEU A 10 17.09 25.35 0.42
CA LEU A 10 16.25 25.02 1.58
C LEU A 10 15.00 25.93 1.64
N ASN A 11 15.18 27.23 1.42
CA ASN A 11 14.07 28.20 1.44
C ASN A 11 13.10 28.00 0.26
N SER A 12 13.58 27.52 -0.90
CA SER A 12 12.72 27.22 -2.05
C SER A 12 11.72 26.08 -1.80
N HIS A 13 12.01 25.21 -0.83
CA HIS A 13 11.20 24.05 -0.47
C HIS A 13 10.45 24.23 0.86
N GLU A 14 10.56 25.38 1.51
CA GLU A 14 9.81 25.74 2.72
C GLU A 14 8.37 26.16 2.40
N LYS A 15 7.67 25.36 1.58
CA LYS A 15 6.21 25.45 1.49
C LYS A 15 5.64 24.47 2.50
N GLU A 16 5.09 25.01 3.58
CA GLU A 16 4.25 24.26 4.50
C GLU A 16 3.05 23.72 3.71
N LEU A 17 2.86 22.39 3.70
CA LEU A 17 1.67 21.76 3.15
C LEU A 17 0.46 22.26 3.94
N SER A 18 -0.55 22.80 3.27
CA SER A 18 -1.74 23.27 3.98
C SER A 18 -2.63 22.09 4.35
N ASP A 19 -3.48 22.29 5.36
CA ASP A 19 -4.46 21.29 5.77
C ASP A 19 -5.42 20.94 4.60
N GLU A 20 -5.66 21.88 3.69
CA GLU A 20 -6.42 21.65 2.45
C GLU A 20 -5.73 20.70 1.48
N ASP A 21 -4.40 20.78 1.32
CA ASP A 21 -3.63 19.85 0.49
C ASP A 21 -3.70 18.42 1.06
N LEU A 22 -3.65 18.28 2.39
CA LEU A 22 -3.84 17.00 3.09
C LEU A 22 -5.26 16.44 2.94
N MET A 23 -6.28 17.31 2.95
CA MET A 23 -7.67 16.89 2.75
C MET A 23 -7.94 16.45 1.32
N LEU A 24 -7.39 17.14 0.32
CA LEU A 24 -7.51 16.74 -1.08
C LEU A 24 -6.94 15.33 -1.32
N GLN A 25 -5.77 15.04 -0.75
CA GLN A 25 -5.15 13.72 -0.83
C GLN A 25 -6.02 12.63 -0.17
N LYS A 26 -6.64 12.95 0.97
CA LYS A 26 -7.55 12.05 1.68
C LYS A 26 -8.86 11.80 0.92
N GLU A 27 -9.40 12.79 0.23
CA GLU A 27 -10.63 12.64 -0.57
C GLU A 27 -10.39 11.80 -1.84
N GLU A 28 -9.21 11.90 -2.44
CA GLU A 28 -8.79 11.05 -3.56
C GLU A 28 -8.63 9.59 -3.09
N ASP A 29 -7.96 9.36 -1.95
CA ASP A 29 -7.78 8.04 -1.35
C ASP A 29 -9.09 7.41 -0.84
N SER A 30 -10.05 8.23 -0.38
CA SER A 30 -11.34 7.75 0.15
C SER A 30 -12.31 7.33 -0.96
N LYS A 31 -12.25 7.96 -2.15
CA LYS A 31 -13.08 7.57 -3.30
C LYS A 31 -12.72 6.20 -3.87
N GLU A 32 -11.46 5.79 -3.75
CA GLU A 32 -11.02 4.46 -4.20
C GLU A 32 -11.40 3.34 -3.21
N CYS A 33 -11.60 3.68 -1.93
CA CYS A 33 -11.97 2.71 -0.89
C CYS A 33 -13.47 2.35 -0.86
N GLU A 34 -14.37 3.16 -1.45
CA GLU A 34 -15.82 2.88 -1.42
C GLU A 34 -16.24 1.66 -2.26
N GLU A 35 -15.37 1.14 -3.15
CA GLU A 35 -15.71 -0.03 -3.98
C GLU A 35 -15.46 -1.40 -3.32
N VAL A 36 -14.86 -1.46 -2.12
CA VAL A 36 -14.40 -2.74 -1.55
C VAL A 36 -15.37 -3.39 -0.56
N GLU A 37 -16.43 -2.70 -0.11
CA GLU A 37 -17.44 -3.31 0.77
C GLU A 37 -18.66 -3.83 0.01
N ARG A 38 -18.56 -5.04 -0.60
CA ARG A 38 -19.69 -5.98 -0.73
C ARG A 38 -19.24 -7.45 -0.67
N GLU A 39 -19.08 -7.96 0.54
CA GLU A 39 -19.49 -9.33 0.89
C GLU A 39 -21.00 -9.25 1.25
N ASP A 40 -21.96 -10.04 0.80
CA ASP A 40 -22.04 -11.33 0.13
C ASP A 40 -23.47 -11.42 -0.50
N GLU A 41 -23.63 -12.33 -1.45
CA GLU A 41 -24.88 -12.82 -2.05
C GLU A 41 -25.65 -11.93 -3.06
N SER A 42 -25.63 -12.40 -4.31
CA SER A 42 -26.56 -12.06 -5.41
C SER A 42 -26.36 -10.72 -6.11
N ARG A 43 -25.46 -10.71 -7.10
CA ARG A 43 -25.73 -10.21 -8.48
C ARG A 43 -24.47 -10.34 -9.34
N GLY A 44 -24.63 -11.00 -10.48
CA GLY A 44 -23.56 -11.27 -11.45
C GLY A 44 -23.00 -10.00 -12.09
N GLY A 45 -21.92 -9.49 -11.49
CA GLY A 45 -20.90 -8.70 -12.16
C GLY A 45 -19.59 -9.47 -12.02
N GLU A 46 -18.86 -9.66 -13.12
CA GLU A 46 -17.57 -10.35 -13.14
C GLU A 46 -16.64 -9.68 -12.12
N LYS A 47 -16.44 -10.33 -10.97
CA LYS A 47 -15.47 -9.89 -9.97
C LYS A 47 -14.10 -10.05 -10.59
N SER A 48 -13.46 -8.94 -10.94
CA SER A 48 -12.03 -8.88 -11.23
C SER A 48 -11.31 -9.69 -10.15
N PRO A 49 -10.41 -10.63 -10.51
CA PRO A 49 -9.68 -11.38 -9.49
C PRO A 49 -8.82 -10.40 -8.68
N SER A 50 -9.23 -10.11 -7.45
CA SER A 50 -8.45 -9.28 -6.52
C SER A 50 -7.47 -10.16 -5.74
N PHE A 51 -6.26 -9.64 -5.51
CA PHE A 51 -5.28 -10.33 -4.68
C PHE A 51 -5.66 -10.25 -3.19
N SER A 52 -5.58 -11.37 -2.48
CA SER A 52 -5.62 -11.36 -1.01
C SER A 52 -4.28 -10.93 -0.43
N ALA A 53 -4.30 -10.35 0.78
CA ALA A 53 -3.08 -9.95 1.48
C ALA A 53 -2.10 -11.13 1.70
N LYS A 54 -2.63 -12.36 1.83
CA LYS A 54 -1.81 -13.57 1.93
C LYS A 54 -1.07 -13.86 0.62
N GLN A 55 -1.74 -13.76 -0.52
CA GLN A 55 -1.13 -13.98 -1.84
C GLN A 55 -0.04 -12.95 -2.12
N ILE A 56 -0.27 -11.67 -1.79
CA ILE A 56 0.76 -10.63 -1.99
C ILE A 56 1.97 -10.87 -1.09
N ARG A 57 1.78 -11.23 0.18
CA ARG A 57 2.88 -11.60 1.08
C ARG A 57 3.69 -12.77 0.54
N GLU A 58 3.03 -13.76 -0.04
CA GLU A 58 3.69 -14.90 -0.67
C GLU A 58 4.55 -14.47 -1.87
N ILE A 59 4.01 -13.62 -2.76
CA ILE A 59 4.76 -13.03 -3.88
C ILE A 59 6.01 -12.30 -3.39
N LEU A 60 5.87 -11.42 -2.39
CA LEU A 60 6.99 -10.65 -1.85
C LEU A 60 8.03 -11.55 -1.15
N THR A 61 7.59 -12.61 -0.47
CA THR A 61 8.50 -13.60 0.14
C THR A 61 9.32 -14.33 -0.93
N ILE A 62 8.68 -14.77 -2.02
CA ILE A 62 9.36 -15.44 -3.14
C ILE A 62 10.34 -14.47 -3.81
N ARG A 63 9.94 -13.21 -3.98
CA ARG A 63 10.81 -12.15 -4.52
C ARG A 63 12.08 -12.01 -3.68
N ASP A 64 11.99 -11.95 -2.36
CA ASP A 64 13.15 -11.82 -1.49
C ASP A 64 14.08 -13.04 -1.58
N GLN A 65 13.50 -14.25 -1.63
CA GLN A 65 14.26 -15.48 -1.83
C GLN A 65 14.98 -15.52 -3.19
N LEU A 66 14.33 -15.05 -4.25
CA LEU A 66 14.92 -14.97 -5.58
C LEU A 66 16.09 -14.00 -5.61
N VAL A 67 15.92 -12.79 -5.05
CA VAL A 67 16.99 -11.80 -4.93
C VAL A 67 18.18 -12.37 -4.18
N GLN A 68 17.95 -13.00 -3.02
CA GLN A 68 19.03 -13.57 -2.23
C GLN A 68 19.77 -14.69 -3.00
N LYS A 69 19.03 -15.61 -3.63
CA LYS A 69 19.64 -16.68 -4.44
C LYS A 69 20.47 -16.14 -5.59
N THR A 70 20.01 -15.09 -6.28
CA THR A 70 20.79 -14.47 -7.36
C THR A 70 22.07 -13.81 -6.82
N MET A 71 21.99 -13.13 -5.68
CA MET A 71 23.16 -12.53 -5.02
C MET A 71 24.20 -13.58 -4.60
N ASP A 72 23.76 -14.76 -4.13
CA ASP A 72 24.64 -15.84 -3.67
C ASP A 72 25.27 -16.62 -4.83
N LEU A 73 24.55 -16.79 -5.94
CA LEU A 73 24.97 -17.65 -7.06
C LEU A 73 25.65 -16.91 -8.20
N ASP A 74 25.35 -15.63 -8.41
CA ASP A 74 25.93 -14.86 -9.50
C ASP A 74 27.36 -14.41 -9.15
N PRO A 75 28.38 -14.84 -9.91
CA PRO A 75 29.76 -14.42 -9.67
C PRO A 75 30.01 -12.94 -9.95
N SER A 76 29.11 -12.25 -10.67
CA SER A 76 29.19 -10.83 -10.96
C SER A 76 28.33 -10.02 -9.99
N LEU A 77 28.99 -9.39 -9.01
CA LEU A 77 28.31 -8.52 -8.03
C LEU A 77 27.56 -7.37 -8.70
N ASN A 78 28.10 -6.80 -9.77
CA ASN A 78 27.45 -5.69 -10.47
C ASN A 78 26.12 -6.14 -11.09
N ARG A 79 26.14 -7.31 -11.76
CA ARG A 79 24.94 -7.87 -12.40
C ARG A 79 23.90 -8.29 -11.35
N SER A 80 24.32 -8.92 -10.25
CA SER A 80 23.41 -9.33 -9.19
C SER A 80 22.78 -8.15 -8.46
N LEU A 81 23.53 -7.07 -8.22
CA LEU A 81 23.00 -5.82 -7.69
C LEU A 81 22.02 -5.13 -8.64
N GLN A 82 22.30 -5.15 -9.95
CA GLN A 82 21.37 -4.60 -10.93
C GLN A 82 20.06 -5.40 -10.94
N PHE A 83 20.15 -6.73 -10.99
CA PHE A 83 18.99 -7.62 -10.90
C PHE A 83 18.16 -7.35 -9.64
N LYS A 84 18.80 -7.21 -8.47
CA LYS A 84 18.13 -6.86 -7.22
C LYS A 84 17.30 -5.58 -7.37
N ARG A 85 17.91 -4.50 -7.86
CA ARG A 85 17.25 -3.19 -8.03
C ARG A 85 16.05 -3.29 -8.97
N ASP A 86 16.22 -3.99 -10.08
CA ASP A 86 15.17 -4.13 -11.09
C ASP A 86 13.96 -4.91 -10.54
N VAL A 87 14.22 -6.00 -9.80
CA VAL A 87 13.18 -6.81 -9.14
C VAL A 87 12.49 -6.03 -8.02
N GLU A 88 13.25 -5.31 -7.19
CA GLU A 88 12.69 -4.46 -6.13
C GLU A 88 11.80 -3.37 -6.73
N ALA A 89 12.25 -2.67 -7.78
CA ALA A 89 11.48 -1.65 -8.47
C ALA A 89 10.19 -2.21 -9.08
N ALA A 90 10.27 -3.35 -9.78
CA ALA A 90 9.10 -4.01 -10.36
C ALA A 90 8.09 -4.49 -9.30
N SER A 91 8.53 -4.68 -8.05
CA SER A 91 7.68 -5.15 -6.96
C SER A 91 6.99 -4.05 -6.14
N ILE A 92 7.29 -2.76 -6.41
CA ILE A 92 6.69 -1.62 -5.70
C ILE A 92 5.15 -1.66 -5.68
N PRO A 93 4.45 -1.91 -6.81
CA PRO A 93 2.98 -1.93 -6.82
C PRO A 93 2.38 -2.98 -5.86
N TYR A 94 3.05 -4.11 -5.69
CA TYR A 94 2.61 -5.15 -4.75
C TYR A 94 2.81 -4.74 -3.29
N VAL A 95 3.87 -3.97 -3.01
CA VAL A 95 4.10 -3.42 -1.66
C VAL A 95 3.02 -2.40 -1.32
N GLU A 96 2.64 -1.55 -2.27
CA GLU A 96 1.57 -0.55 -2.11
C GLU A 96 0.21 -1.22 -1.91
N MET A 97 -0.14 -2.18 -2.78
CA MET A 97 -1.37 -2.97 -2.65
C MET A 97 -1.47 -3.69 -1.29
N LEU A 98 -0.35 -4.20 -0.76
CA LEU A 98 -0.34 -4.80 0.59
C LEU A 98 -0.58 -3.75 1.69
N LYS A 99 -0.06 -2.53 1.54
CA LYS A 99 -0.30 -1.44 2.50
C LYS A 99 -1.77 -1.04 2.50
N GLU A 100 -2.37 -0.88 1.32
CA GLU A 100 -3.80 -0.57 1.14
C GLU A 100 -4.69 -1.64 1.77
N LEU A 101 -4.46 -2.91 1.45
CA LEU A 101 -5.22 -4.02 2.05
C LEU A 101 -5.12 -4.03 3.58
N ASN A 102 -3.94 -3.71 4.13
CA ASN A 102 -3.76 -3.63 5.58
C ASN A 102 -4.38 -2.35 6.19
N PHE A 103 -4.48 -1.27 5.43
CA PHE A 103 -5.14 -0.03 5.85
C PHE A 103 -6.67 -0.22 5.90
N CYS A 104 -7.26 -0.75 4.82
CA CYS A 104 -8.68 -1.09 4.76
C CYS A 104 -9.07 -2.09 5.86
N ALA A 105 -8.21 -3.07 6.16
CA ALA A 105 -8.46 -4.01 7.26
C ALA A 105 -8.45 -3.34 8.66
N LYS A 106 -7.78 -2.19 8.83
CA LYS A 106 -7.70 -1.46 10.10
C LYS A 106 -8.80 -0.42 10.26
N GLN A 107 -9.26 0.18 9.16
CA GLN A 107 -10.33 1.16 9.17
C GLN A 107 -11.68 0.43 9.27
N ARG A 108 -12.23 0.35 10.49
CA ARG A 108 -13.65 0.02 10.65
C ARG A 108 -14.49 1.15 10.07
N THR A 109 -15.38 0.84 9.15
CA THR A 109 -16.40 1.78 8.69
C THR A 109 -17.20 2.30 9.88
N ILE A 110 -17.46 3.61 9.92
CA ILE A 110 -18.20 4.27 11.02
C ILE A 110 -19.57 3.60 11.26
N SER A 111 -20.18 3.05 10.20
CA SER A 111 -21.41 2.24 10.24
C SER A 111 -21.33 1.07 11.23
N SER A 112 -20.15 0.46 11.42
CA SER A 112 -19.95 -0.64 12.37
C SER A 112 -20.20 -0.23 13.84
N TYR A 113 -20.08 1.06 14.17
CA TYR A 113 -20.41 1.59 15.50
C TYR A 113 -21.91 1.87 15.69
N PHE A 114 -22.69 1.90 14.61
CA PHE A 114 -24.13 2.16 14.65
C PHE A 114 -24.98 0.89 14.60
N LEU A 115 -24.36 -0.30 14.54
CA LEU A 115 -25.10 -1.56 14.61
C LEU A 115 -25.66 -1.77 16.04
N PRO A 116 -26.96 -2.05 16.19
CA PRO A 116 -27.57 -2.25 17.50
C PRO A 116 -26.90 -3.42 18.22
N SER A 117 -26.44 -3.19 19.46
CA SER A 117 -25.98 -4.28 20.32
C SER A 117 -27.17 -5.22 20.57
N THR A 118 -27.18 -6.37 19.91
CA THR A 118 -28.17 -7.43 20.19
C THR A 118 -27.77 -8.12 21.49
N SER A 119 -27.91 -7.41 22.62
CA SER A 119 -27.95 -8.03 23.94
C SER A 119 -29.17 -8.95 23.98
N LYS A 120 -28.96 -10.22 23.66
CA LYS A 120 -29.92 -11.28 23.90
C LYS A 120 -30.02 -11.46 25.41
N ASN A 121 -30.97 -10.75 26.04
CA ASN A 121 -31.48 -11.11 27.34
C ASN A 121 -32.23 -12.43 27.20
N THR A 122 -31.59 -13.53 27.61
CA THR A 122 -32.27 -14.80 27.85
C THR A 122 -32.82 -14.78 29.27
N SER A 123 -34.15 -14.69 29.40
CA SER A 123 -34.89 -15.04 30.62
C SER A 123 -34.76 -16.51 30.97
#